data_AF-A0A506UAQ2-F1
#
_entry.id   AF-A0A506UAQ2-F1
#
_cell.length_a   1.000
_cell.length_b   1.000
_cell.length_c   1.000
_cell.angle_alpha   90.00
_cell.angle_beta   90.00
_cell.angle_gamma   90.00
#
_symmetry.space_group_name_H-M   'P 1'
#
loop_
_entity.id
_entity.type
_entity.pdbx_description
1 polymer ?
#
loop_
_entity_poly.entity_id
_entity_poly.type
_entity_poly.pdbx_seq_one_letter_code
_entity_poly.pdbx_strand_id
1 'polypeptide(L)' 'MSLPVLGAVLGLVVALGEAIFLRVLSRRVDLPETKKALTVVGAVQLILFPIVGWFVADAIGGS' A
#
# COMPACT_ATOMS: atom_id res chain seq x y z
N MET A 1 18.82 6.96 -9.25
CA MET A 1 18.17 6.16 -8.19
C MET A 1 18.23 4.71 -8.62
N SER A 2 18.47 3.76 -7.69
CA SER A 2 18.48 2.33 -8.04
C SER A 2 17.06 1.81 -8.29
N LEU A 3 16.93 0.74 -9.10
CA LEU A 3 15.65 0.10 -9.42
C LEU A 3 14.83 -0.29 -8.16
N PRO A 4 15.44 -0.87 -7.10
CA PRO A 4 14.70 -1.18 -5.87
C PRO A 4 14.11 0.04 -5.17
N VAL A 5 14.86 1.15 -5.13
CA VAL A 5 14.37 2.40 -4.53
C VAL A 5 13.19 2.96 -5.32
N LEU A 6 13.25 2.92 -6.64
CA LEU A 6 12.15 3.31 -7.53
C LEU A 6 10.91 2.44 -7.28
N GLY A 7 11.10 1.13 -7.18
CA GLY A 7 10.04 0.18 -6.83
C GLY A 7 9.38 0.48 -5.49
N ALA A 8 10.16 0.74 -4.45
CA ALA A 8 9.63 1.07 -3.13
C ALA A 8 8.85 2.39 -3.11
N VAL A 9 9.34 3.41 -3.82
CA VAL A 9 8.63 4.70 -3.94
C VAL A 9 7.31 4.53 -4.68
N LEU A 10 7.30 3.79 -5.79
CA LEU A 10 6.06 3.50 -6.51
C LEU A 10 5.09 2.68 -5.65
N GLY A 11 5.58 1.67 -4.95
CA GLY A 11 4.79 0.90 -3.98
C GLY A 11 4.18 1.79 -2.90
N LEU A 12 4.94 2.76 -2.38
CA LEU A 12 4.45 3.73 -1.39
C LEU A 12 3.34 4.63 -1.96
N VAL A 13 3.50 5.13 -3.18
CA VAL A 13 2.48 5.97 -3.85
C VAL A 13 1.18 5.20 -4.03
N VAL A 14 1.26 3.94 -4.50
CA VAL A 14 0.08 3.07 -4.65
C VAL A 14 -0.59 2.83 -3.30
N ALA A 15 0.19 2.52 -2.27
CA ALA A 15 -0.34 2.26 -0.94
C ALA A 15 -1.03 3.47 -0.31
N LEU A 16 -0.51 4.68 -0.55
CA LEU A 16 -1.15 5.93 -0.13
C LEU A 16 -2.49 6.12 -0.84
N GLY A 17 -2.55 5.84 -2.14
CA GLY A 17 -3.80 5.87 -2.90
C GLY A 17 -4.85 4.90 -2.35
N GLU A 18 -4.44 3.66 -2.05
CA GLU A 18 -5.32 2.65 -1.49
C GLU A 18 -5.78 2.99 -0.06
N ALA A 19 -4.87 3.49 0.80
CA ALA A 19 -5.22 3.93 2.15
C ALA A 19 -6.25 5.06 2.14
N ILE A 20 -6.14 6.01 1.19
CA ILE A 20 -7.14 7.07 1.00
C ILE A 20 -8.47 6.47 0.55
N PHE A 21 -8.46 5.56 -0.43
CA PHE A 21 -9.65 4.89 -0.93
C PHE A 21 -10.39 4.10 0.17
N LEU A 22 -9.67 3.30 0.95
CA LEU A 22 -10.22 2.55 2.08
C LEU A 22 -10.76 3.47 3.18
N ARG A 23 -10.14 4.64 3.39
CA ARG A 23 -10.65 5.65 4.32
C ARG A 23 -11.93 6.32 3.83
N VAL A 24 -12.10 6.48 2.52
CA VAL A 24 -13.38 6.93 1.94
C VAL A 24 -14.43 5.83 2.07
N LEU A 25 -14.08 4.58 1.82
CA LEU A 25 -14.98 3.45 1.95
C LEU A 25 -15.44 3.24 3.41
N SER A 26 -14.55 3.38 4.38
CA SER A 26 -14.89 3.23 5.80
C SER A 26 -15.89 4.26 6.30
N ARG A 27 -15.97 5.44 5.66
CA ARG A 27 -17.04 6.44 5.92
C ARG A 27 -18.41 5.99 5.43
N ARG A 28 -18.48 5.05 4.48
CA ARG A 28 -19.72 4.53 3.90
C ARG A 28 -20.23 3.25 4.58
N VAL A 29 -19.42 2.63 5.43
CA VAL A 29 -19.81 1.43 6.17
C VAL A 29 -20.40 1.85 7.51
N ASP A 30 -21.44 1.19 7.98
CA ASP A 30 -22.03 1.49 9.30
C ASP A 30 -21.41 0.65 10.42
N LEU A 31 -21.02 -0.58 10.11
CA LEU A 31 -20.45 -1.54 11.07
C LEU A 31 -19.06 -1.11 11.59
N PRO A 32 -18.88 -0.98 12.92
CA PRO A 32 -17.62 -0.53 13.51
C PRO A 32 -16.47 -1.54 13.31
N GLU A 33 -16.75 -2.85 13.33
CA GLU A 33 -15.75 -3.89 13.08
C GLU A 33 -15.16 -3.77 11.67
N THR A 34 -16.01 -3.52 10.67
CA THR A 34 -15.57 -3.37 9.28
C THR A 34 -14.75 -2.09 9.10
N LYS A 35 -15.11 -0.98 9.76
CA LYS A 35 -14.28 0.24 9.76
C LYS A 35 -12.89 -0.02 10.32
N LYS A 36 -12.81 -0.78 11.42
CA LYS A 36 -11.55 -1.17 12.05
C LYS A 36 -10.71 -2.05 11.12
N ALA A 37 -11.33 -3.06 10.50
CA ALA A 37 -10.66 -3.91 9.51
C ALA A 37 -10.11 -3.10 8.34
N LEU A 38 -10.91 -2.21 7.73
CA LEU A 38 -10.47 -1.35 6.62
C LEU A 38 -9.31 -0.43 7.01
N THR A 39 -9.32 0.09 8.24
CA THR A 39 -8.24 0.95 8.75
C THR A 39 -6.94 0.17 8.96
N VAL A 40 -7.03 -1.04 9.53
CA VAL A 40 -5.87 -1.92 9.72
C VAL A 40 -5.28 -2.36 8.39
N VAL A 41 -6.12 -2.76 7.43
CA VAL A 41 -5.66 -3.15 6.09
C VAL A 41 -4.90 -2.02 5.41
N GLY A 42 -5.45 -0.80 5.40
CA GLY A 42 -4.77 0.36 4.81
C GLY A 42 -3.43 0.67 5.50
N ALA A 43 -3.34 0.52 6.82
CA ALA A 43 -2.09 0.70 7.56
C ALA A 43 -1.04 -0.38 7.23
N VAL A 44 -1.48 -1.63 7.05
CA VAL A 44 -0.60 -2.76 6.69
C VAL A 44 -0.09 -2.61 5.26
N GLN A 45 -0.96 -2.24 4.31
CA GLN A 45 -0.60 -2.03 2.91
C GLN A 45 0.43 -0.92 2.72
N LEU A 46 0.37 0.14 3.53
CA LEU A 46 1.37 1.23 3.54
C LEU A 46 2.80 0.75 3.77
N ILE A 47 2.99 -0.39 4.41
CA ILE A 47 4.30 -0.99 4.65
C ILE A 47 4.58 -2.11 3.65
N LEU A 48 3.60 -2.98 3.40
CA LEU A 48 3.79 -4.13 2.51
C LEU A 48 4.07 -3.72 1.07
N PHE A 49 3.36 -2.74 0.52
CA PHE A 49 3.52 -2.37 -0.89
C PHE A 49 4.87 -1.75 -1.22
N PRO A 50 5.47 -0.86 -0.40
CA PRO A 50 6.85 -0.44 -0.59
C PRO A 50 7.84 -1.61 -0.55
N ILE A 51 7.67 -2.54 0.40
CA ILE A 51 8.56 -3.71 0.53
C ILE A 51 8.45 -4.60 -0.71
N VAL A 52 7.22 -4.91 -1.14
CA VAL A 52 6.98 -5.68 -2.36
C VAL A 52 7.55 -4.95 -3.57
N GLY A 53 7.33 -3.64 -3.68
CA GLY A 53 7.86 -2.81 -4.76
C GLY A 53 9.39 -2.85 -4.82
N TRP A 54 10.08 -2.81 -3.67
CA TRP A 54 11.53 -2.94 -3.59
C TRP A 54 12.04 -4.22 -4.24
N PHE A 55 11.46 -5.37 -3.86
CA PHE A 55 11.90 -6.68 -4.34
C PHE A 55 11.44 -6.97 -5.77
N VAL A 56 10.22 -6.57 -6.14
CA VAL A 56 9.66 -6.82 -7.48
C VAL A 56 10.38 -5.99 -8.54
N ALA A 57 10.71 -4.73 -8.23
CA ALA A 57 11.44 -3.89 -9.17
C ALA A 57 12.85 -4.44 -9.47
N ASP A 58 13.48 -5.06 -8.48
CA ASP A 58 14.76 -5.76 -8.64
C ASP A 58 14.61 -7.04 -9.49
N ALA A 59 13.64 -7.88 -9.13
CA ALA A 59 13.37 -9.15 -9.82
C ALA A 59 12.97 -8.98 -11.30
N ILE A 60 12.26 -7.91 -11.63
CA ILE A 60 11.84 -7.59 -13.01
C ILE A 60 12.91 -6.78 -13.75
N GLY A 61 13.56 -5.84 -13.06
CA GLY A 61 14.55 -4.94 -13.64
C GLY A 61 15.85 -5.63 -14.02
N GLY A 62 16.13 -6.80 -13.43
CA GLY A 62 17.39 -7.52 -13.60
C GLY A 62 18.51 -6.79 -12.86
N SER A 63 18.95 -7.36 -11.75
CA SER A 63 20.17 -6.94 -11.05
C SER A 63 21.42 -7.39 -11.78
#